data_AF-A0A5C6KXA7-F1
#
_entry.id   AF-A0A5C6KXA7-F1
#
_cell.length_a   1.000
_cell.length_b   1.000
_cell.length_c   1.000
_cell.angle_alpha   90.00
_cell.angle_beta   90.00
_cell.angle_gamma   90.00
#
_symmetry.space_group_name_H-M   'P 1'
#
loop_
_entity.id
_entity.type
_entity.pdbx_description
1 polymer ?
#
loop_
_entity_poly.entity_id
_entity_poly.type
_entity_poly.pdbx_seq_one_letter_code
_entity_poly.pdbx_strand_id
1 'polypeptide(L)'
;MERDKNYDLELAKYIWSILKSNLPVLMSWGVEIETVKAIKCGLEFRVNGFKHTGKVQIVLNEGADLFEVYLLGEDGEIRDKREDIYFDMLVSVVDELVEKTDDYEKRVSDTYNIIKY
;
A
#
# COMPACT_ATOMS: atom_id res chain seq x y z
N MET A 1 -17.76 -19.95 -9.24
CA MET A 1 -18.53 -18.92 -8.51
C MET A 1 -18.23 -18.91 -7.00
N GLU A 2 -18.35 -20.04 -6.29
CA GLU A 2 -17.98 -20.09 -4.85
C GLU A 2 -16.48 -20.36 -4.61
N ARG A 3 -15.86 -21.18 -5.45
CA ARG A 3 -14.39 -21.42 -5.44
C ARG A 3 -13.58 -20.15 -5.71
N ASP A 4 -14.05 -19.32 -6.64
CA ASP A 4 -13.35 -18.09 -7.05
C ASP A 4 -13.41 -17.04 -5.93
N LYS A 5 -14.54 -16.92 -5.24
CA LYS A 5 -14.67 -16.06 -4.04
C LYS A 5 -13.75 -16.50 -2.90
N ASN A 6 -13.58 -17.82 -2.73
CA ASN A 6 -12.66 -18.34 -1.73
C ASN A 6 -11.20 -18.03 -2.10
N TYR A 7 -10.85 -18.15 -3.38
CA TYR A 7 -9.52 -17.77 -3.88
C TYR A 7 -9.21 -16.29 -3.64
N ASP A 8 -10.11 -15.39 -4.04
CA ASP A 8 -9.94 -13.94 -3.85
C ASP A 8 -9.74 -13.58 -2.37
N LEU A 9 -10.50 -14.22 -1.48
CA LEU A 9 -10.40 -14.00 -0.04
C LEU A 9 -9.06 -14.50 0.53
N GLU A 10 -8.60 -15.68 0.14
CA GLU A 10 -7.31 -16.21 0.58
C GLU A 10 -6.13 -15.39 0.05
N LEU A 11 -6.20 -14.94 -1.20
CA LEU A 11 -5.20 -14.05 -1.77
C LEU A 11 -5.19 -12.69 -1.05
N ALA A 12 -6.34 -12.11 -0.76
CA ALA A 12 -6.44 -10.87 0.02
C ALA A 12 -5.82 -11.03 1.42
N LYS A 13 -6.05 -12.17 2.10
CA LYS A 13 -5.41 -12.49 3.38
C LYS A 13 -3.89 -12.62 3.26
N TYR A 14 -3.41 -13.22 2.16
CA TYR A 14 -1.99 -13.35 1.88
C TYR A 14 -1.33 -11.99 1.65
N ILE A 15 -1.91 -11.13 0.82
CA ILE A 15 -1.45 -9.76 0.62
C ILE A 15 -1.41 -9.02 1.96
N TRP A 16 -2.48 -9.12 2.76
CA TRP A 16 -2.55 -8.48 4.07
C TRP A 16 -1.50 -9.00 5.05
N SER A 17 -1.12 -10.29 4.98
CA SER A 17 -0.05 -10.84 5.81
C SER A 17 1.33 -10.31 5.41
N ILE A 18 1.57 -10.12 4.11
CA ILE A 18 2.78 -9.46 3.60
C ILE A 18 2.87 -8.03 4.15
N LEU A 19 1.79 -7.25 4.05
CA LEU A 19 1.78 -5.86 4.54
C LEU A 19 2.07 -5.78 6.05
N LYS A 20 1.55 -6.72 6.83
CA LYS A 20 1.81 -6.80 8.28
C LYS A 20 3.23 -7.22 8.65
N SER A 21 4.06 -7.67 7.70
CA SER A 21 5.45 -8.02 7.98
C SER A 21 6.26 -6.82 8.50
N ASN A 22 5.82 -5.59 8.19
CA ASN A 22 6.38 -4.35 8.71
C ASN A 22 5.28 -3.44 9.28
N LEU A 23 4.82 -3.76 10.50
CA LEU A 23 3.75 -3.00 11.17
C LEU A 23 4.03 -1.50 11.31
N PRO A 24 5.23 -1.03 11.70
CA PRO A 24 5.49 0.42 11.79
C PRO A 24 5.23 1.17 10.48
N VAL A 25 5.65 0.59 9.34
CA VAL A 25 5.44 1.16 8.01
C VAL A 25 3.96 1.09 7.61
N LEU A 26 3.30 -0.04 7.84
CA LEU A 26 1.86 -0.15 7.55
C LEU A 26 1.03 0.89 8.35
N MET A 27 1.40 1.15 9.60
CA MET A 27 0.73 2.14 10.44
C MET A 27 1.00 3.57 9.99
N SER A 28 2.18 3.87 9.43
CA SER A 28 2.50 5.23 8.95
C SER A 28 1.64 5.64 7.75
N TRP A 29 1.07 4.69 7.00
CA TRP A 29 0.17 4.99 5.89
C TRP A 29 -1.22 5.48 6.33
N GLY A 30 -1.55 5.43 7.63
CA GLY A 30 -2.87 5.83 8.12
C GLY A 30 -3.99 4.96 7.54
N VAL A 31 -3.79 3.64 7.46
CA VAL A 31 -4.77 2.70 6.90
C VAL A 31 -6.09 2.75 7.66
N GLU A 32 -7.19 2.96 6.94
CA GLU A 32 -8.54 2.87 7.49
C GLU A 32 -8.99 1.40 7.50
N ILE A 33 -8.79 0.70 8.63
CA ILE A 33 -9.00 -0.75 8.76
C ILE A 33 -10.42 -1.20 8.35
N GLU A 34 -11.44 -0.37 8.59
CA GLU A 34 -12.84 -0.66 8.23
C GLU A 34 -13.09 -0.74 6.71
N THR A 35 -12.15 -0.21 5.92
CA THR A 35 -12.26 -0.14 4.45
C THR A 35 -11.53 -1.28 3.76
N VAL A 36 -10.76 -2.08 4.51
CA VAL A 36 -10.00 -3.22 4.01
C VAL A 36 -10.97 -4.28 3.52
N LYS A 37 -10.93 -4.59 2.23
CA LYS A 37 -11.79 -5.60 1.61
C LYS A 37 -11.06 -6.38 0.52
N ALA A 38 -11.43 -7.65 0.38
CA ALA A 38 -11.02 -8.46 -0.75
C ALA A 38 -11.67 -7.94 -2.03
N ILE A 39 -10.88 -7.88 -3.10
CA ILE A 39 -11.35 -7.61 -4.46
C ILE A 39 -10.90 -8.77 -5.35
N LYS A 40 -11.36 -8.77 -6.60
CA LYS A 40 -10.95 -9.81 -7.55
C LYS A 40 -9.42 -9.82 -7.69
N CYS A 41 -8.82 -10.97 -7.44
CA CYS A 41 -7.37 -11.18 -7.49
C CYS A 41 -6.56 -10.20 -6.59
N GLY A 42 -7.13 -9.67 -5.50
CA GLY A 42 -6.43 -8.60 -4.77
C GLY A 42 -7.06 -8.10 -3.48
N LEU A 43 -6.50 -6.98 -2.98
CA LEU A 43 -6.92 -6.29 -1.76
C LEU A 43 -7.11 -4.78 -2.04
N GLU A 44 -8.18 -4.19 -1.53
CA GLU A 44 -8.40 -2.74 -1.50
C GLU A 44 -8.49 -2.24 -0.06
N PHE A 45 -7.89 -1.07 0.20
CA PHE A 45 -8.06 -0.32 1.44
C PHE A 45 -7.83 1.17 1.22
N ARG A 46 -8.29 2.00 2.15
CA ARG A 46 -8.01 3.44 2.17
C ARG A 46 -6.82 3.76 3.05
N VAL A 47 -6.06 4.78 2.64
CA VAL A 47 -4.91 5.33 3.35
C VAL A 47 -5.06 6.83 3.46
N ASN A 48 -4.45 7.39 4.49
CA ASN A 48 -4.28 8.82 4.68
C ASN A 48 -2.79 9.11 4.91
N GLY A 49 -1.98 8.70 3.93
CA GLY A 49 -0.53 8.90 3.96
C GLY A 49 -0.14 10.30 3.49
N PHE A 50 1.12 10.64 3.72
CA PHE A 50 1.66 11.96 3.42
C PHE A 50 1.63 12.29 1.91
N LYS A 51 1.91 11.31 1.04
CA LYS A 51 1.95 11.50 -0.42
C LYS A 51 0.62 11.18 -1.09
N HIS A 52 -0.14 10.23 -0.52
CA HIS A 52 -1.42 9.81 -1.07
C HIS A 52 -2.48 9.64 0.02
N THR A 53 -3.60 10.32 -0.16
CA THR A 53 -4.85 10.09 0.57
C THR A 53 -5.88 9.58 -0.43
N GLY A 54 -6.44 8.41 -0.17
CA GLY A 54 -7.40 7.77 -1.07
C GLY A 54 -7.34 6.26 -0.99
N LYS A 55 -7.76 5.58 -2.06
CA LYS A 55 -7.73 4.11 -2.13
C LYS A 55 -6.40 3.62 -2.66
N VAL A 56 -5.99 2.47 -2.14
CA VAL A 56 -4.91 1.63 -2.65
C VAL A 56 -5.52 0.30 -3.04
N GLN A 57 -5.24 -0.15 -4.26
CA GLN A 57 -5.54 -1.52 -4.70
C GLN A 57 -4.24 -2.25 -4.99
N ILE A 58 -4.13 -3.45 -4.46
CA ILE A 58 -3.03 -4.37 -4.75
C ILE A 58 -3.64 -5.59 -5.43
N VAL A 59 -3.27 -5.84 -6.69
CA VAL A 59 -3.83 -6.89 -7.53
C VAL A 59 -2.73 -7.80 -8.01
N LEU A 60 -2.96 -9.11 -7.98
CA LEU A 60 -2.06 -10.09 -8.58
C LEU A 60 -2.38 -10.23 -10.07
N ASN A 61 -1.37 -10.04 -10.91
CA ASN A 61 -1.42 -10.42 -12.31
C ASN A 61 -1.13 -11.92 -12.41
N GLU A 62 -2.18 -12.74 -12.49
CA GLU A 62 -2.08 -14.21 -12.51
C GLU A 62 -1.25 -14.76 -13.69
N GLY A 63 -1.09 -14.00 -14.78
CA GLY A 63 -0.29 -14.40 -15.93
C GLY A 63 1.22 -14.21 -15.71
N ALA A 64 1.60 -13.12 -15.05
CA ALA A 64 3.00 -12.79 -14.74
C ALA A 64 3.46 -13.33 -13.38
N ASP A 65 2.52 -13.67 -12.49
CA ASP A 65 2.75 -14.00 -11.07
C ASP A 65 3.42 -12.84 -10.30
N LEU A 66 3.04 -11.60 -10.63
CA LEU A 66 3.55 -10.37 -10.04
C LEU A 66 2.42 -9.45 -9.59
N PHE A 67 2.68 -8.62 -8.58
CA PHE A 67 1.71 -7.65 -8.08
C PHE A 67 1.72 -6.35 -8.88
N GLU A 68 0.56 -5.72 -8.93
CA GLU A 68 0.32 -4.39 -9.42
C GLU A 68 -0.33 -3.56 -8.31
N VAL A 69 0.17 -2.34 -8.11
CA VAL A 69 -0.35 -1.39 -7.11
C VAL A 69 -0.95 -0.20 -7.84
N TYR A 70 -2.18 0.14 -7.47
CA TYR A 70 -2.92 1.28 -8.00
C TYR A 70 -3.27 2.24 -6.86
N LEU A 71 -2.93 3.52 -7.03
CA LEU A 71 -3.40 4.59 -6.16
C LEU A 71 -4.58 5.28 -6.83
N LEU A 72 -5.76 5.26 -6.20
CA LEU A 72 -6.96 5.90 -6.72
C LEU A 72 -7.35 7.07 -5.83
N GLY A 73 -7.75 8.17 -6.46
CA GLY A 73 -8.35 9.31 -5.76
C GLY A 73 -9.78 8.99 -5.28
N GLU A 74 -10.37 9.93 -4.54
CA GLU A 74 -11.79 9.86 -4.13
C GLU A 74 -12.76 9.80 -5.32
N ASP A 75 -12.37 10.40 -6.44
CA ASP A 75 -13.10 10.42 -7.71
C ASP A 75 -13.01 9.08 -8.48
N GLY A 76 -12.17 8.15 -8.02
CA GLY A 76 -11.93 6.86 -8.68
C GLY A 76 -10.91 6.93 -9.82
N GLU A 77 -10.33 8.11 -10.07
CA GLU A 77 -9.26 8.29 -11.05
C GLU A 77 -7.95 7.70 -10.53
N ILE A 78 -7.19 7.03 -11.42
CA ILE A 78 -5.87 6.48 -11.10
C ILE A 78 -4.87 7.63 -11.02
N ARG A 79 -4.25 7.79 -9.85
CA ARG A 79 -3.23 8.81 -9.57
C ARG A 79 -1.82 8.30 -9.83
N ASP A 80 -1.56 7.05 -9.49
CA ASP A 80 -0.30 6.36 -9.74
C ASP A 80 -0.56 4.86 -9.92
N LYS A 81 0.34 4.20 -10.63
CA LYS A 81 0.32 2.76 -10.88
C LYS A 81 1.76 2.23 -10.92
N ARG A 82 1.99 1.10 -10.26
CA ARG A 82 3.24 0.34 -10.34
C ARG A 82 2.95 -1.12 -10.66
N GLU A 83 3.75 -1.69 -11.56
CA GLU A 83 3.61 -3.06 -12.07
C GLU A 83 4.90 -3.85 -11.78
N ASP A 84 4.85 -5.16 -12.03
CA ASP A 84 5.98 -6.07 -11.90
C ASP A 84 6.61 -6.11 -10.50
N ILE A 85 5.76 -6.08 -9.46
CA ILE A 85 6.18 -6.03 -8.06
C ILE A 85 6.25 -7.43 -7.48
N TYR A 86 7.43 -7.84 -7.03
CA TYR A 86 7.61 -9.06 -6.25
C TYR A 86 7.06 -8.91 -4.83
N PHE A 87 6.64 -10.02 -4.22
CA PHE A 87 6.02 -10.01 -2.89
C PHE A 87 6.93 -9.38 -1.82
N ASP A 88 8.26 -9.56 -1.92
CA ASP A 88 9.25 -9.01 -0.98
C ASP A 88 9.45 -7.49 -1.15
N MET A 89 9.08 -6.94 -2.31
CA MET A 89 9.13 -5.51 -2.60
C MET A 89 7.82 -4.79 -2.30
N LEU A 90 6.74 -5.52 -2.03
CA LEU A 90 5.40 -4.93 -1.97
C LEU A 90 5.28 -3.82 -0.91
N VAL A 91 5.83 -4.06 0.29
CA VAL A 91 5.79 -3.08 1.38
C VAL A 91 6.59 -1.83 1.02
N SER A 92 7.78 -1.97 0.45
CA SER A 92 8.63 -0.82 0.13
C SER A 92 8.06 0.01 -1.02
N VAL A 93 7.46 -0.62 -2.02
CA VAL A 93 6.81 0.09 -3.14
C VAL A 93 5.57 0.85 -2.65
N VAL A 94 4.70 0.22 -1.85
CA VAL A 94 3.53 0.91 -1.31
C VAL A 94 3.96 2.06 -0.40
N ASP A 95 4.96 1.86 0.44
CA ASP A 95 5.51 2.91 1.30
C ASP A 95 6.05 4.09 0.50
N GLU A 96 6.81 3.82 -0.57
CA GLU A 96 7.29 4.85 -1.49
C GLU A 96 6.17 5.66 -2.12
N LEU A 97 5.07 5.01 -2.49
CA LEU A 97 3.92 5.68 -3.11
C LEU A 97 3.09 6.49 -2.11
N VAL A 98 2.91 5.98 -0.89
CA VAL A 98 1.92 6.51 0.06
C VAL A 98 2.52 7.48 1.09
N GLU A 99 3.75 7.25 1.57
CA GLU A 99 4.28 7.95 2.76
C GLU A 99 5.73 8.43 2.59
N LYS A 100 6.62 7.56 2.11
CA LYS A 100 8.07 7.79 2.15
C LYS A 100 8.46 9.02 1.35
N THR A 101 9.10 9.95 2.05
CA THR A 101 9.72 11.14 1.48
C THR A 101 11.18 11.22 1.93
N ASP A 102 12.05 11.72 1.05
CA ASP A 102 13.49 11.87 1.34
C ASP A 102 13.77 12.85 2.51
N ASP A 103 12.77 13.61 2.93
CA ASP A 103 12.88 14.73 3.86
C ASP A 103 12.62 14.36 5.33
N TYR A 104 12.69 13.08 5.68
CA TYR A 104 12.52 12.63 7.08
C TYR A 104 13.58 13.24 8.01
N GLU A 105 14.86 13.22 7.62
CA GLU A 105 15.94 13.83 8.41
C GLU A 105 15.83 15.36 8.48
N LYS A 106 15.43 16.00 7.38
CA LYS A 106 15.34 17.47 7.28
C LYS A 106 14.18 18.02 8.11
N ARG A 107 13.01 17.37 8.06
CA ARG A 107 11.85 17.76 8.87
C ARG A 107 12.07 17.54 10.36
N VAL A 108 12.77 16.47 10.75
CA VAL A 108 13.19 16.26 12.15
C VAL A 108 14.14 17.38 12.58
N SER A 109 15.12 17.75 11.75
CA SER A 109 16.04 18.86 12.03
C SER A 109 15.33 20.20 12.16
N ASP A 110 14.42 20.53 11.23
CA ASP A 110 13.67 21.79 11.20
C ASP A 110 12.65 21.90 12.35
N THR A 111 12.02 20.79 12.74
CA THR A 111 11.01 20.78 13.82
C THR A 111 11.65 20.88 15.21
N TYR A 112 12.83 20.29 15.40
CA TYR A 112 13.51 20.24 16.70
C TYR A 112 14.73 21.17 16.82
N ASN A 113 14.99 22.00 15.80
CA ASN A 113 16.19 22.87 15.73
C ASN A 113 17.49 22.10 16.07
N ILE A 114 17.62 20.86 15.57
CA ILE A 114 18.81 20.06 15.84
C ILE A 114 19.92 20.54 14.91
N ILE A 115 20.80 21.40 15.43
CA ILE A 115 22.05 21.80 14.80
C ILE A 115 23.01 20.61 14.89
N LYS A 116 23.29 19.95 13.77
CA LYS A 116 24.40 18.98 13.69
C LYS A 116 25.72 19.78 13.65
N TYR A 117 26.56 19.61 14.67
CA TYR A 117 27.96 20.06 14.69
C TYR A 117 28.84 19.16 13.83
#